data_AF-A0A1Q4VR19-F1
#
_entry.id   AF-A0A1Q4VR19-F1
#
_cell.length_a   1.000
_cell.length_b   1.000
_cell.length_c   1.000
_cell.angle_alpha   90.00
_cell.angle_beta   90.00
_cell.angle_gamma   90.00
#
_symmetry.space_group_name_H-M   'P 1'
#
loop_
_entity.id
_entity.type
_entity.pdbx_description
1 polymer ?
#
loop_
_entity_poly.entity_id
_entity_poly.type
_entity_poly.pdbx_seq_one_letter_code
_entity_poly.pdbx_strand_id
1 'polypeptide(L)'
;MSEQAEQQQREGTGRDEEAVSRFVERFAAELTEAGMQRMAARVFAALLTADSAALTSAELSERLQISPAAVSGAIRYLVQVGMVRREREPGTRRDRYRLQNELWYETLGNRDHMLTRWEDVLREGAKSLGPDSPAGARVAETVAFFEFMQGELAGMLDRWRKYRDTQLRGEG
;
A
#
# COMPACT_ATOMS: atom_id res chain seq x y z
N MET A 1 -20.32 -41.81 17.68
CA MET A 1 -19.52 -40.79 18.41
C MET A 1 -18.36 -40.23 17.58
N SER A 2 -18.14 -40.64 16.31
CA SER A 2 -16.98 -40.18 15.52
C SER A 2 -17.29 -39.09 14.49
N GLU A 3 -18.54 -38.93 14.04
CA GLU A 3 -18.90 -37.87 13.06
C GLU A 3 -19.01 -36.48 13.69
N GLN A 4 -19.44 -36.38 14.96
CA GLN A 4 -19.55 -35.10 15.67
C GLN A 4 -18.19 -34.49 16.04
N ALA A 5 -17.15 -35.32 16.20
CA ALA A 5 -15.78 -34.87 16.46
C ALA A 5 -15.08 -34.37 15.19
N GLU A 6 -15.38 -34.96 14.02
CA GLU A 6 -14.87 -34.48 12.73
C GLU A 6 -15.58 -33.21 12.25
N GLN A 7 -16.84 -33.02 12.63
CA GLN A 7 -17.61 -31.80 12.31
C GLN A 7 -17.17 -30.60 13.16
N GLN A 8 -16.79 -30.83 14.42
CA GLN A 8 -16.18 -29.81 15.29
C GLN A 8 -14.75 -29.42 14.87
N GLN A 9 -14.02 -30.30 14.19
CA GLN A 9 -12.68 -29.98 13.65
C GLN A 9 -12.73 -29.12 12.37
N ARG A 10 -13.90 -28.95 11.73
CA ARG A 10 -14.08 -28.06 10.57
C ARG A 10 -14.44 -26.61 10.95
N GLU A 11 -14.72 -26.31 12.22
CA GLU A 11 -14.98 -24.94 12.71
C GLU A 11 -13.70 -24.14 13.02
N GLY A 12 -12.52 -24.71 12.74
CA GLY A 12 -11.22 -24.16 13.11
C GLY A 12 -10.65 -23.13 12.15
N THR A 13 -11.22 -21.91 12.11
CA THR A 13 -10.52 -20.60 11.99
C THR A 13 -11.53 -19.47 12.21
N GLY A 14 -11.97 -19.25 13.45
CA GLY A 14 -13.07 -18.36 13.82
C GLY A 14 -12.82 -16.86 13.63
N ARG A 15 -12.81 -16.36 12.39
CA ARG A 15 -12.98 -14.94 12.07
C ARG A 15 -14.35 -14.72 11.44
N ASP A 16 -15.08 -13.72 11.93
CA ASP A 16 -16.32 -13.25 11.30
C ASP A 16 -15.97 -12.64 9.93
N GLU A 17 -16.23 -13.39 8.86
CA GLU A 17 -15.96 -12.99 7.48
C GLU A 17 -16.72 -11.72 7.08
N GLU A 18 -17.92 -11.49 7.64
CA GLU A 18 -18.67 -10.27 7.40
C GLU A 18 -17.99 -9.08 8.09
N ALA A 19 -17.47 -9.26 9.31
CA ALA A 19 -16.70 -8.22 9.98
C ALA A 19 -15.42 -7.87 9.21
N VAL A 20 -14.73 -8.87 8.65
CA VAL A 20 -13.55 -8.64 7.80
C VAL A 20 -13.94 -7.89 6.53
N SER A 21 -15.03 -8.27 5.87
CA SER A 21 -15.54 -7.57 4.68
C SER A 21 -15.89 -6.11 4.98
N ARG A 22 -16.61 -5.84 6.08
CA ARG A 22 -16.90 -4.47 6.54
C ARG A 22 -15.63 -3.67 6.83
N PHE A 23 -14.61 -4.29 7.43
CA PHE A 23 -13.33 -3.65 7.67
C PHE A 23 -12.61 -3.31 6.35
N VAL A 24 -12.57 -4.24 5.39
CA VAL A 24 -11.97 -4.04 4.07
C VAL A 24 -12.60 -2.84 3.38
N GLU A 25 -13.94 -2.75 3.35
CA GLU A 25 -14.64 -1.63 2.71
C GLU A 25 -14.40 -0.30 3.43
N ARG A 26 -14.44 -0.29 4.77
CA ARG A 26 -14.18 0.94 5.55
C ARG A 26 -12.75 1.43 5.34
N PHE A 27 -11.77 0.55 5.41
CA PHE A 27 -10.37 0.92 5.24
C PHE A 27 -10.07 1.34 3.79
N ALA A 28 -10.69 0.69 2.80
CA ALA A 28 -10.59 1.11 1.42
C ALA A 28 -11.19 2.51 1.18
N ALA A 29 -12.24 2.89 1.91
CA ALA A 29 -12.79 4.24 1.85
C ALA A 29 -11.79 5.29 2.34
N GLU A 30 -11.19 5.08 3.51
CA GLU A 30 -10.14 5.97 4.07
C GLU A 30 -8.94 6.12 3.12
N LEU A 31 -8.47 5.01 2.53
CA LEU A 31 -7.39 5.04 1.54
C LEU A 31 -7.78 5.79 0.27
N THR A 32 -9.06 5.71 -0.12
CA THR A 32 -9.58 6.46 -1.27
C THR A 32 -9.61 7.96 -0.97
N GLU A 33 -10.03 8.35 0.23
CA GLU A 33 -9.98 9.75 0.69
C GLU A 33 -8.55 10.27 0.76
N ALA A 34 -7.59 9.42 1.13
CA ALA A 34 -6.17 9.72 1.10
C ALA A 34 -5.57 9.81 -0.34
N GLY A 35 -6.37 9.61 -1.39
CA GLY A 35 -5.99 9.80 -2.78
C GLY A 35 -5.67 8.52 -3.57
N MET A 36 -5.83 7.33 -2.98
CA MET A 36 -5.67 6.08 -3.71
C MET A 36 -6.86 5.82 -4.65
N GLN A 37 -6.61 5.19 -5.80
CA GLN A 37 -7.70 4.77 -6.69
C GLN A 37 -8.62 3.77 -5.97
N ARG A 38 -9.94 4.04 -5.95
CA ARG A 38 -10.95 3.25 -5.22
C ARG A 38 -10.78 1.73 -5.33
N MET A 39 -10.58 1.21 -6.55
CA MET A 39 -10.44 -0.25 -6.73
C MET A 39 -9.09 -0.79 -6.26
N ALA A 40 -8.02 -0.01 -6.38
CA ALA A 40 -6.72 -0.35 -5.83
C ALA A 40 -6.75 -0.37 -4.30
N ALA A 41 -7.47 0.57 -3.67
CA ALA A 41 -7.68 0.60 -2.22
C ALA A 41 -8.40 -0.66 -1.71
N ARG A 42 -9.47 -1.10 -2.40
CA ARG A 42 -10.18 -2.34 -2.07
C ARG A 42 -9.30 -3.58 -2.22
N VAL A 43 -8.55 -3.69 -3.31
CA VAL A 43 -7.62 -4.81 -3.53
C VAL A 43 -6.49 -4.82 -2.51
N PHE A 44 -5.92 -3.66 -2.18
CA PHE A 44 -4.90 -3.52 -1.15
C PHE A 44 -5.41 -3.97 0.22
N ALA A 45 -6.58 -3.47 0.64
CA ALA A 45 -7.21 -3.84 1.90
C ALA A 45 -7.49 -5.35 1.96
N ALA A 46 -7.99 -5.95 0.88
CA ALA A 46 -8.24 -7.40 0.81
C ALA A 46 -6.98 -8.25 0.93
N LEU A 47 -5.88 -7.81 0.31
CA LEU A 47 -4.59 -8.48 0.45
C LEU A 47 -4.03 -8.32 1.87
N LEU A 48 -4.21 -7.15 2.49
CA LEU A 48 -3.72 -6.83 3.84
C LEU A 48 -4.40 -7.70 4.91
N THR A 49 -5.68 -7.99 4.71
CA THR A 49 -6.47 -8.82 5.62
C THR A 49 -6.37 -10.32 5.33
N ALA A 50 -5.69 -10.73 4.25
CA ALA A 50 -5.49 -12.14 3.94
C ALA A 50 -4.36 -12.72 4.80
N ASP A 51 -4.57 -13.90 5.39
CA ASP A 51 -3.56 -14.53 6.26
C ASP A 51 -2.23 -14.79 5.57
N SER A 52 -2.25 -15.07 4.26
CA SER A 52 -1.08 -15.27 3.43
C SER A 52 -0.40 -13.98 2.97
N ALA A 53 -1.06 -12.82 3.17
CA ALA A 53 -0.81 -11.55 2.49
C ALA A 53 -0.71 -11.68 0.95
N ALA A 54 -1.30 -12.75 0.39
CA ALA A 54 -1.18 -13.09 -1.02
C ALA A 54 -2.44 -13.77 -1.58
N LEU A 55 -2.98 -13.22 -2.66
CA LEU A 55 -4.20 -13.70 -3.32
C LEU A 55 -4.02 -13.77 -4.84
N THR A 56 -4.75 -14.68 -5.48
CA THR A 56 -4.88 -14.80 -6.93
C THR A 56 -5.97 -13.87 -7.46
N SER A 57 -6.01 -13.67 -8.78
CA SER A 57 -7.09 -12.88 -9.42
C SER A 57 -8.48 -13.45 -9.15
N ALA A 58 -8.60 -14.77 -9.06
CA ALA A 58 -9.86 -15.46 -8.79
C ALA A 58 -10.33 -15.17 -7.36
N GLU A 59 -9.45 -15.37 -6.37
CA GLU A 59 -9.75 -15.08 -4.96
C GLU A 59 -10.08 -13.60 -4.74
N LEU A 60 -9.38 -12.68 -5.41
CA LEU A 60 -9.70 -11.24 -5.35
C LEU A 60 -11.06 -10.91 -5.98
N SER A 61 -11.38 -11.52 -7.12
CA SER A 61 -12.67 -11.31 -7.79
C SER A 61 -13.83 -11.81 -6.93
N GLU A 62 -13.66 -12.99 -6.32
CA GLU A 62 -14.63 -13.61 -5.43
C GLU A 62 -14.82 -12.81 -4.13
N ARG A 63 -13.73 -12.50 -3.42
CA ARG A 63 -13.82 -11.78 -2.14
C ARG A 63 -14.42 -10.38 -2.27
N LEU A 64 -14.10 -9.67 -3.36
CA LEU A 64 -14.52 -8.28 -3.55
C LEU A 64 -15.77 -8.15 -4.42
N GLN A 65 -16.26 -9.27 -4.99
CA GLN A 65 -17.39 -9.31 -5.93
C GLN A 65 -17.16 -8.36 -7.11
N ILE A 66 -15.97 -8.46 -7.73
CA ILE A 66 -15.54 -7.61 -8.85
C ILE A 66 -15.09 -8.44 -10.05
N SER A 67 -15.06 -7.80 -11.23
CA SER A 67 -14.64 -8.48 -12.46
C SER A 67 -13.11 -8.70 -12.51
N PRO A 68 -12.64 -9.73 -13.25
CA PRO A 68 -11.21 -9.94 -13.48
C PRO A 68 -10.50 -8.74 -14.12
N ALA A 69 -11.22 -7.95 -14.93
CA ALA A 69 -10.69 -6.74 -15.54
C ALA A 69 -10.44 -5.63 -14.48
N ALA A 70 -11.35 -5.47 -13.52
CA ALA A 70 -11.18 -4.53 -12.41
C ALA A 70 -9.98 -4.93 -11.53
N VAL A 71 -9.83 -6.23 -11.23
CA VAL A 71 -8.64 -6.75 -10.53
C VAL A 71 -7.37 -6.43 -11.30
N SER A 72 -7.34 -6.71 -12.60
CA SER A 72 -6.15 -6.50 -13.44
C SER A 72 -5.71 -5.03 -13.46
N GLY A 73 -6.67 -4.09 -13.53
CA GLY A 73 -6.39 -2.66 -13.46
C GLY A 73 -5.82 -2.23 -12.11
N ALA A 74 -6.44 -2.69 -11.01
CA ALA A 74 -5.99 -2.39 -9.65
C ALA A 74 -4.59 -2.95 -9.37
N ILE A 75 -4.33 -4.21 -9.74
CA ILE A 75 -3.01 -4.84 -9.59
C ILE A 75 -1.95 -4.10 -10.40
N ARG A 76 -2.25 -3.69 -11.63
CA ARG A 76 -1.30 -2.93 -12.45
C ARG A 76 -0.86 -1.65 -11.74
N TYR A 77 -1.82 -0.89 -11.20
CA TYR A 77 -1.53 0.30 -10.43
C TYR A 77 -0.69 -0.02 -9.18
N LEU A 78 -1.10 -1.02 -8.38
CA LEU A 78 -0.40 -1.39 -7.14
C LEU A 78 1.02 -1.89 -7.38
N VAL A 79 1.27 -2.58 -8.49
CA VAL A 79 2.63 -2.97 -8.93
C VAL A 79 3.43 -1.74 -9.36
N GLN A 80 2.81 -0.83 -10.12
CA GLN A 80 3.47 0.40 -10.58
C GLN A 80 3.92 1.28 -9.41
N VAL A 81 3.11 1.38 -8.35
CA VAL A 81 3.48 2.14 -7.15
C VAL A 81 4.32 1.32 -6.17
N GLY A 82 4.63 0.05 -6.44
CA GLY A 82 5.52 -0.77 -5.59
C GLY A 82 4.87 -1.39 -4.34
N MET A 83 3.54 -1.36 -4.22
CA MET A 83 2.83 -1.93 -3.06
C MET A 83 2.64 -3.45 -3.17
N VAL A 84 2.59 -3.98 -4.39
CA VAL A 84 2.33 -5.40 -4.67
C VAL A 84 3.39 -5.95 -5.62
N ARG A 85 3.81 -7.20 -5.40
CA ARG A 85 4.56 -7.98 -6.39
C ARG A 85 3.74 -9.14 -6.93
N ARG A 86 4.00 -9.46 -8.18
CA ARG A 86 3.45 -10.62 -8.87
C ARG A 86 4.43 -11.78 -8.75
N GLU A 87 3.98 -12.86 -8.13
CA GLU A 87 4.69 -14.12 -7.96
C GLU A 87 3.99 -15.21 -8.75
N ARG A 88 4.74 -16.19 -9.24
CA ARG A 88 4.16 -17.36 -9.88
C ARG A 88 3.95 -18.45 -8.84
N GLU A 89 2.76 -19.03 -8.81
CA GLU A 89 2.49 -20.15 -7.92
C GLU A 89 3.32 -21.37 -8.36
N PRO A 90 4.11 -21.98 -7.45
CA PRO A 90 4.93 -23.14 -7.78
C PRO A 90 4.07 -24.27 -8.35
N GLY A 91 4.45 -24.79 -9.51
CA GLY A 91 3.73 -25.88 -10.17
C GLY A 91 2.47 -25.49 -10.94
N THR A 92 2.08 -24.20 -10.97
CA THR A 92 0.93 -23.73 -11.77
C THR A 92 1.31 -22.59 -12.72
N ARG A 93 0.36 -22.24 -13.62
CA ARG A 93 0.46 -21.05 -14.49
C ARG A 93 -0.21 -19.82 -13.87
N ARG A 94 -0.72 -19.92 -12.64
CA ARG A 94 -1.47 -18.83 -11.99
C ARG A 94 -0.52 -17.86 -11.32
N ASP A 95 -0.90 -16.60 -11.36
CA ASP A 95 -0.21 -15.54 -10.64
C ASP A 95 -0.81 -15.38 -9.25
N ARG A 96 0.05 -15.17 -8.26
CA ARG A 96 -0.29 -14.64 -6.95
C ARG A 96 0.23 -13.23 -6.79
N TYR A 97 -0.59 -12.40 -6.18
CA TYR A 97 -0.25 -11.02 -5.85
C TYR A 97 0.03 -10.95 -4.37
N ARG A 98 1.25 -10.58 -4.01
CA ARG A 98 1.72 -10.50 -2.62
C ARG A 98 1.95 -9.05 -2.24
N LEU A 99 1.46 -8.65 -1.06
CA LEU A 99 1.83 -7.36 -0.48
C LEU A 99 3.30 -7.35 -0.12
N GLN A 100 3.97 -6.27 -0.48
CA GLN A 100 5.33 -6.04 -0.01
C GLN A 100 5.26 -5.48 1.41
N ASN A 101 5.19 -6.37 2.40
CA ASN A 101 4.98 -6.04 3.82
C ASN A 101 5.93 -4.95 4.33
N GLU A 102 7.18 -4.93 3.85
CA GLU A 102 8.21 -3.96 4.22
C GLU A 102 8.20 -2.66 3.39
N LEU A 103 7.50 -2.61 2.27
CA LEU A 103 7.61 -1.50 1.32
C LEU A 103 6.34 -0.69 1.20
N TRP A 104 5.15 -1.22 1.50
CA TRP A 104 3.93 -0.44 1.27
C TRP A 104 3.78 0.74 2.24
N TYR A 105 4.22 0.62 3.49
CA TYR A 105 4.27 1.75 4.44
C TYR A 105 5.34 2.76 4.02
N GLU A 106 6.46 2.29 3.48
CA GLU A 106 7.49 3.16 2.91
C GLU A 106 6.97 3.84 1.66
N THR A 107 6.17 3.17 0.83
CA THR A 107 5.55 3.67 -0.40
C THR A 107 4.50 4.75 -0.14
N LEU A 108 3.71 4.63 0.93
CA LEU A 108 2.82 5.70 1.38
C LEU A 108 3.62 6.92 1.90
N GLY A 109 4.80 6.69 2.45
CA GLY A 109 5.81 7.72 2.70
C GLY A 109 6.48 8.23 1.41
N ASN A 110 6.71 7.36 0.42
CA ASN A 110 7.45 7.60 -0.81
C ASN A 110 6.65 8.38 -1.87
N ARG A 111 5.91 9.38 -1.39
CA ARG A 111 5.66 10.63 -2.12
C ARG A 111 6.94 11.22 -2.75
N ASP A 112 8.13 10.74 -2.41
CA ASP A 112 9.42 10.93 -3.08
C ASP A 112 9.31 11.14 -4.59
N HIS A 113 8.83 10.18 -5.39
CA HIS A 113 8.87 10.35 -6.86
C HIS A 113 8.02 11.52 -7.38
N MET A 114 6.94 11.86 -6.69
CA MET A 114 6.10 13.01 -7.03
C MET A 114 6.73 14.31 -6.52
N LEU A 115 7.25 14.29 -5.29
CA LEU A 115 7.90 15.43 -4.64
C LEU A 115 9.20 15.80 -5.35
N THR A 116 10.06 14.85 -5.73
CA THR A 116 11.26 15.09 -6.54
C THR A 116 10.90 15.73 -7.88
N ARG A 117 9.86 15.23 -8.56
CA ARG A 117 9.40 15.85 -9.83
C ARG A 117 8.87 17.26 -9.61
N TRP A 118 8.16 17.52 -8.51
CA TRP A 118 7.70 18.87 -8.16
C TRP A 118 8.86 19.78 -7.81
N GLU A 119 9.86 19.27 -7.10
CA GLU A 119 11.08 20.00 -6.73
C GLU A 119 11.83 20.46 -7.98
N ASP A 120 12.00 19.58 -8.97
CA ASP A 120 12.64 19.92 -10.26
C ASP A 120 11.90 21.06 -10.98
N VAL A 121 10.57 20.95 -11.09
CA VAL A 121 9.72 21.96 -11.74
C VAL A 121 9.73 23.28 -10.98
N LEU A 122 9.65 23.24 -9.65
CA LEU A 122 9.66 24.44 -8.80
C LEU A 122 11.02 25.11 -8.81
N ARG A 123 12.13 24.35 -8.87
CA ARG A 123 13.48 24.90 -8.97
C ARG A 123 13.70 25.63 -10.30
N GLU A 124 13.16 25.11 -11.39
CA GLU A 124 13.13 25.80 -12.69
C GLU A 124 12.24 27.05 -12.66
N GLY A 125 11.08 26.94 -12.01
CA GLY A 125 10.15 28.06 -11.79
C GLY A 125 10.78 29.20 -10.99
N ALA A 126 11.49 28.91 -9.89
CA ALA A 126 12.16 29.91 -9.06
C ALA A 126 13.22 30.71 -9.84
N LYS A 127 13.99 30.05 -10.70
CA LYS A 127 14.96 30.72 -11.59
C LYS A 127 14.26 31.62 -12.60
N SER A 128 13.17 31.13 -13.20
CA SER A 128 12.41 31.85 -14.23
C SER A 128 11.65 33.06 -13.67
N LEU A 129 11.19 32.99 -12.43
CA LEU A 129 10.46 34.06 -11.74
C LEU A 129 11.35 35.20 -11.22
N GLY A 130 12.68 35.06 -11.33
CA GLY A 130 13.64 35.97 -10.71
C GLY A 130 13.81 35.63 -9.21
N PRO A 131 15.02 35.26 -8.76
CA PRO A 131 15.28 34.86 -7.37
C PRO A 131 14.90 35.92 -6.34
N ASP A 132 15.03 37.19 -6.71
CA ASP A 132 14.76 38.35 -5.84
C ASP A 132 13.30 38.81 -5.90
N SER A 133 12.45 38.17 -6.72
CA SER A 133 11.03 38.50 -6.74
C SER A 133 10.30 37.85 -5.57
N PRO A 134 9.23 38.46 -5.04
CA PRO A 134 8.39 37.82 -4.02
C PRO A 134 7.84 36.45 -4.46
N ALA A 135 7.65 36.24 -5.78
CA ALA A 135 7.21 34.95 -6.31
C ALA A 135 8.34 33.91 -6.31
N GLY A 136 9.55 34.30 -6.73
CA GLY A 136 10.74 33.47 -6.67
C GLY A 136 11.06 33.03 -5.24
N ALA A 137 10.97 33.94 -4.28
CA ALA A 137 11.17 33.65 -2.86
C ALA A 137 10.18 32.61 -2.31
N ARG A 138 8.88 32.73 -2.61
CA ARG A 138 7.87 31.74 -2.19
C ARG A 138 8.10 30.36 -2.79
N VAL A 139 8.49 30.30 -4.07
CA VAL A 139 8.79 29.03 -4.74
C VAL A 139 10.06 28.39 -4.15
N ALA A 140 11.10 29.19 -3.88
CA ALA A 140 12.32 28.72 -3.24
C ALA A 140 12.07 28.17 -1.83
N GLU A 141 11.23 28.85 -1.03
CA GLU A 141 10.80 28.37 0.29
C GLU A 141 10.03 27.04 0.19
N THR A 142 9.16 26.90 -0.83
CA THR A 142 8.43 25.66 -1.08
C THR A 142 9.38 24.49 -1.42
N VAL A 143 10.41 24.76 -2.24
CA VAL A 143 11.47 23.77 -2.54
C VAL A 143 12.20 23.36 -1.26
N ALA A 144 12.65 24.33 -0.45
CA ALA A 144 13.34 24.05 0.80
C ALA A 144 12.48 23.23 1.79
N PHE A 145 11.17 23.50 1.84
CA PHE A 145 10.24 22.72 2.66
C PHE A 145 10.12 21.26 2.19
N PHE A 146 10.06 21.01 0.89
CA PHE A 146 10.03 19.64 0.36
C PHE A 146 11.35 18.90 0.54
N GLU A 147 12.49 19.56 0.41
CA GLU A 147 13.81 18.99 0.73
C GLU A 147 13.88 18.59 2.22
N PHE A 148 13.45 19.47 3.12
CA PHE A 148 13.37 19.18 4.56
C PHE A 148 12.45 18.00 4.87
N MET A 149 11.25 17.99 4.29
CA MET A 149 10.29 16.91 4.48
C MET A 149 10.83 15.55 4.01
N GLN A 150 11.47 15.49 2.84
CA GLN A 150 12.10 14.27 2.32
C GLN A 150 13.17 13.74 3.29
N GLY A 151 14.03 14.63 3.80
CA GLY A 151 15.06 14.28 4.79
C GLY A 151 14.47 13.71 6.09
N GLU A 152 13.47 14.38 6.66
CA GLU A 152 12.83 13.94 7.90
C GLU A 152 12.06 12.62 7.73
N LEU A 153 11.40 12.43 6.60
CA LEU A 153 10.65 11.22 6.29
C LEU A 153 11.58 10.01 6.16
N ALA A 154 12.71 10.17 5.46
CA ALA A 154 13.72 9.13 5.37
C ALA A 154 14.26 8.74 6.76
N GLY A 155 14.60 9.72 7.59
CA GLY A 155 15.04 9.49 8.96
C GLY A 155 13.97 8.84 9.85
N MET A 156 12.71 9.24 9.70
CA MET A 156 11.57 8.64 10.41
C MET A 156 11.38 7.17 10.03
N LEU A 157 11.42 6.85 8.73
CA LEU A 157 11.31 5.47 8.24
C LEU A 157 12.45 4.60 8.75
N ASP A 158 13.67 5.14 8.83
CA ASP A 158 14.83 4.41 9.37
C ASP A 158 14.66 4.09 10.87
N ARG A 159 14.14 5.04 11.65
CA ARG A 159 13.77 4.81 13.06
C ARG A 159 12.65 3.79 13.20
N TRP A 160 11.63 3.84 12.32
CA TRP A 160 10.55 2.87 12.30
C TRP A 160 11.07 1.44 12.05
N ARG A 161 11.97 1.25 11.07
CA ARG A 161 12.60 -0.05 10.79
C ARG A 161 13.29 -0.61 12.04
N LYS A 162 14.09 0.22 12.72
CA LYS A 162 14.77 -0.15 13.98
C LYS A 162 13.79 -0.50 15.09
N TYR A 163 12.72 0.28 15.24
CA TYR A 163 11.66 0.02 16.22
C TYR A 163 10.97 -1.32 15.97
N ARG A 164 10.56 -1.58 14.73
CA ARG A 164 9.91 -2.84 14.35
C ARG A 164 10.81 -4.05 14.61
N ASP A 165 12.06 -3.98 14.21
CA ASP A 165 12.97 -5.13 14.35
C ASP A 165 13.26 -5.43 15.83
N THR A 166 13.23 -4.42 16.70
CA THR A 166 13.42 -4.57 18.16
C THR A 166 12.15 -5.05 18.86
N GLN A 167 10.97 -4.53 18.51
CA GLN A 167 9.72 -4.71 19.28
C GLN A 167 8.73 -5.69 18.66
N LEU A 168 8.77 -5.93 17.35
CA LEU A 168 7.78 -6.76 16.64
C LEU A 168 8.37 -8.05 16.07
N ARG A 169 9.70 -8.18 16.02
CA ARG A 169 10.41 -9.42 15.63
C ARG A 169 11.19 -10.07 16.78
N GLY A 170 11.25 -9.41 17.95
CA GLY A 170 12.00 -9.86 19.14
C GLY A 170 11.22 -10.73 20.13
N GLU A 171 9.93 -10.97 19.91
CA GLU A 171 9.10 -11.89 20.71
C GLU A 171 8.77 -13.16 19.91
N GLY A 172 9.83 -13.92 19.56
CA GLY A 172 9.72 -15.26 18.97
C GLY A 172 10.41 -16.29 19.86
#